data_AF-A0A6G7Z7X5-F1
#
_entry.id   AF-A0A6G7Z7X5-F1
#
_cell.length_a   1.000
_cell.length_b   1.000
_cell.length_c   1.000
_cell.angle_alpha   90.00
_cell.angle_beta   90.00
_cell.angle_gamma   90.00
#
_symmetry.space_group_name_H-M   'P 1'
#
loop_
_entity.id
_entity.type
_entity.pdbx_description
1 polymer ?
#
loop_
_entity_poly.entity_id
_entity_poly.type
_entity_poly.pdbx_seq_one_letter_code
_entity_poly.pdbx_strand_id
1 'polypeptide(L)'
;MPRHVADELDALLAREALARPTTDAATLPRLAADGPLASVSLWQGDLTALRVDAVVNAANSAMLGCFTPGHACVDNAIHTAAGPGLRAECADLVGAQGHPEPTGSAQVTGAYHLPARHVLHTVGPVVHDGAPTTADAALLRSCYLACLEAARRGGDASVAFPAISAGAFGYPPYEAATVAVASVVEWFDAHPGAGMHVVLVAYDARSRETYEDVLATRAS
;
A
#
# COMPACT_ATOMS: atom_id res chain seq x y z
N MET A 1 16.18 17.37 15.11
CA MET A 1 16.38 18.40 14.06
C MET A 1 16.07 19.77 14.66
N PRO A 2 16.90 20.81 14.44
CA PRO A 2 16.56 22.17 14.87
C PRO A 2 15.23 22.63 14.25
N ARG A 3 14.40 23.37 15.00
CA ARG A 3 13.05 23.79 14.53
C ARG A 3 13.07 24.51 13.18
N HIS A 4 13.96 25.49 13.00
CA HIS A 4 14.06 26.22 11.73
C HIS A 4 14.35 25.31 10.52
N VAL A 5 15.20 24.28 10.70
CA VAL A 5 15.47 23.29 9.64
C VAL A 5 14.24 22.42 9.37
N ALA A 6 13.48 22.07 10.42
CA ALA A 6 12.24 21.33 10.26
C ALA A 6 11.21 22.13 9.45
N ASP A 7 11.05 23.41 9.77
CA ASP A 7 10.11 24.31 9.11
C ASP A 7 10.49 24.54 7.63
N GLU A 8 11.79 24.72 7.33
CA GLU A 8 12.27 24.85 5.96
C GLU A 8 12.10 23.57 5.14
N LEU A 9 12.34 22.40 5.74
CA LEU A 9 12.13 21.11 5.10
C LEU A 9 10.65 20.85 4.82
N ASP A 10 9.78 21.17 5.78
CA ASP A 10 8.33 21.06 5.61
C ASP A 10 7.83 21.95 4.46
N ALA A 11 8.29 23.22 4.42
CA ALA A 11 7.96 24.14 3.33
C ALA A 11 8.52 23.71 1.97
N LEU A 12 9.65 23.00 1.94
CA LEU A 12 10.19 22.41 0.70
C LEU A 12 9.29 21.27 0.21
N LEU A 13 8.93 20.34 1.08
CA LEU A 13 8.08 19.20 0.75
C LEU A 13 6.67 19.63 0.37
N ALA A 14 6.09 20.63 1.05
CA ALA A 14 4.80 21.20 0.69
C ALA A 14 4.80 21.78 -0.73
N ARG A 15 5.87 22.49 -1.12
CA ARG A 15 6.01 23.02 -2.50
C ARG A 15 6.18 21.92 -3.53
N GLU A 16 6.95 20.88 -3.21
CA GLU A 16 7.12 19.72 -4.09
C GLU A 16 5.79 18.98 -4.26
N ALA A 17 5.05 18.73 -3.19
CA ALA A 17 3.74 18.08 -3.23
C ALA A 17 2.72 18.84 -4.09
N LEU A 18 2.72 20.18 -4.03
CA LEU A 18 1.86 21.02 -4.87
C LEU A 18 2.27 20.99 -6.36
N ALA A 19 3.56 20.83 -6.66
CA ALA A 19 4.08 20.83 -8.02
C ALA A 19 4.08 19.43 -8.66
N ARG A 20 4.05 18.37 -7.84
CA ARG A 20 4.10 16.98 -8.30
C ARG A 20 2.89 16.67 -9.20
N PRO A 21 3.10 16.16 -10.43
CA PRO A 21 2.00 15.65 -11.24
C PRO A 21 1.32 14.48 -10.52
N THR A 22 -0.01 14.53 -10.40
CA THR A 22 -0.79 13.48 -9.74
C THR A 22 -1.80 12.85 -10.68
N THR A 23 -2.06 11.54 -10.50
CA THR A 23 -3.19 10.84 -11.10
C THR A 23 -4.33 10.76 -10.10
N ASP A 24 -5.57 11.02 -10.51
CA ASP A 24 -6.75 10.86 -9.65
C ASP A 24 -7.32 9.44 -9.79
N ALA A 25 -7.34 8.70 -8.68
CA ALA A 25 -7.84 7.33 -8.66
C ALA A 25 -9.27 7.24 -9.19
N ALA A 26 -10.13 8.23 -8.93
CA ALA A 26 -11.53 8.22 -9.39
C ALA A 26 -11.68 8.17 -10.91
N THR A 27 -10.66 8.58 -11.66
CA THR A 27 -10.64 8.59 -13.13
C THR A 27 -10.15 7.26 -13.74
N LEU A 28 -9.64 6.35 -12.93
CA LEU A 28 -9.10 5.08 -13.41
C LEU A 28 -10.23 4.15 -13.90
N PRO A 29 -10.03 3.42 -15.01
CA PRO A 29 -10.99 2.44 -15.47
C PRO A 29 -11.15 1.31 -14.45
N ARG A 30 -12.36 0.75 -14.38
CA ARG A 30 -12.68 -0.42 -13.56
C ARG A 30 -12.33 -1.69 -14.32
N LEU A 31 -11.93 -2.74 -13.61
CA LEU A 31 -11.54 -4.02 -14.18
C LEU A 31 -12.74 -4.80 -14.74
N ALA A 32 -13.95 -4.57 -14.23
CA ALA A 32 -15.17 -5.21 -14.69
C ALA A 32 -16.37 -4.25 -14.65
N ALA A 33 -17.47 -4.63 -15.29
CA ALA A 33 -18.74 -3.90 -15.23
C ALA A 33 -19.55 -4.24 -13.97
N ASP A 34 -19.43 -5.46 -13.46
CA ASP A 34 -20.14 -5.99 -12.32
C ASP A 34 -19.25 -6.90 -11.43
N GLY A 35 -19.83 -7.35 -10.31
CA GLY A 35 -19.15 -8.17 -9.31
C GLY A 35 -18.06 -7.43 -8.52
N PRO A 36 -17.26 -8.17 -7.74
CA PRO A 36 -16.20 -7.60 -6.89
C PRO A 36 -15.19 -6.74 -7.65
N LEU A 37 -14.86 -7.11 -8.89
CA LEU A 37 -13.88 -6.39 -9.71
C LEU A 37 -14.42 -5.09 -10.32
N ALA A 38 -15.73 -4.81 -10.25
CA ALA A 38 -16.30 -3.52 -10.69
C ALA A 38 -15.84 -2.34 -9.83
N SER A 39 -15.36 -2.61 -8.62
CA SER A 39 -14.80 -1.60 -7.71
C SER A 39 -13.27 -1.61 -7.68
N VAL A 40 -12.62 -2.34 -8.60
CA VAL A 40 -11.16 -2.49 -8.65
C VAL A 40 -10.60 -1.86 -9.91
N SER A 41 -9.44 -1.21 -9.80
CA SER A 41 -8.64 -0.72 -10.93
C SER A 41 -7.24 -1.30 -10.89
N LEU A 42 -6.63 -1.52 -12.06
CA LEU A 42 -5.19 -1.78 -12.19
C LEU A 42 -4.52 -0.54 -12.79
N TRP A 43 -3.55 0.01 -12.06
CA TRP A 43 -2.82 1.20 -12.49
C TRP A 43 -1.32 0.96 -12.47
N GLN A 44 -0.62 1.45 -13.50
CA GLN A 44 0.83 1.42 -13.53
C GLN A 44 1.38 2.82 -13.24
N GLY A 45 2.19 2.96 -12.19
CA GLY A 45 2.82 4.23 -11.86
C GLY A 45 3.39 4.31 -10.45
N ASP A 46 3.79 5.52 -10.08
CA ASP A 46 4.32 5.84 -8.76
C ASP A 46 3.18 6.03 -7.74
N LEU A 47 3.09 5.10 -6.78
CA LEU A 47 2.11 5.15 -5.71
C LEU A 47 2.09 6.50 -4.96
N THR A 48 3.23 7.19 -4.85
CA THR A 48 3.33 8.48 -4.16
C THR A 48 2.73 9.65 -4.94
N ALA A 49 2.32 9.44 -6.20
CA ALA A 49 1.68 10.42 -7.07
C ALA A 49 0.19 10.12 -7.31
N LEU A 50 -0.39 9.13 -6.62
CA LEU A 50 -1.78 8.75 -6.77
C LEU A 50 -2.66 9.44 -5.72
N ARG A 51 -3.59 10.29 -6.17
CA ARG A 51 -4.63 10.88 -5.31
C ARG A 51 -5.69 9.83 -5.03
N VAL A 52 -5.75 9.39 -3.78
CA VAL A 52 -6.59 8.32 -3.23
C VAL A 52 -6.81 8.62 -1.75
N ASP A 53 -7.83 8.06 -1.09
CA ASP A 53 -7.98 8.32 0.35
C ASP A 53 -6.85 7.70 1.17
N ALA A 54 -6.49 6.44 0.88
CA ALA A 54 -5.40 5.77 1.56
C ALA A 54 -4.43 5.05 0.62
N VAL A 55 -3.13 5.15 0.90
CA VAL A 55 -2.09 4.31 0.27
C VAL A 55 -1.59 3.27 1.26
N VAL A 56 -1.30 2.08 0.78
CA VAL A 56 -0.74 1.00 1.61
C VAL A 56 0.78 1.06 1.53
N ASN A 57 1.42 1.08 2.71
CA ASN A 57 2.86 0.91 2.84
C ASN A 57 3.18 -0.55 3.20
N ALA A 58 3.99 -1.22 2.37
CA ALA A 58 4.60 -2.49 2.73
C ALA A 58 5.80 -2.24 3.67
N ALA A 59 5.48 -2.11 4.96
CA ALA A 59 6.41 -1.77 6.01
C ALA A 59 7.24 -2.98 6.49
N ASN A 60 8.27 -2.69 7.28
CA ASN A 60 8.96 -3.66 8.12
C ASN A 60 8.42 -3.59 9.56
N SER A 61 8.71 -4.60 10.39
CA SER A 61 8.17 -4.71 11.75
C SER A 61 8.56 -3.56 12.70
N ALA A 62 9.60 -2.79 12.38
CA ALA A 62 9.94 -1.60 13.15
C ALA A 62 9.04 -0.40 12.82
N MET A 63 8.35 -0.38 11.67
CA MET A 63 7.46 0.71 11.21
C MET A 63 8.11 2.09 11.00
N LEU A 64 9.41 2.22 11.25
CA LEU A 64 10.13 3.49 11.15
C LEU A 64 10.63 3.78 9.72
N GLY A 65 10.03 3.18 8.70
CA GLY A 65 10.45 3.29 7.32
C GLY A 65 11.73 2.53 6.99
N CYS A 66 12.23 2.75 5.77
CA CYS A 66 13.48 2.14 5.30
C CYS A 66 14.70 2.93 5.77
N PHE A 67 15.75 2.21 6.21
CA PHE A 67 17.03 2.79 6.63
C PHE A 67 18.18 2.51 5.64
N THR A 68 17.92 1.74 4.59
CA THR A 68 18.91 1.44 3.56
C THR A 68 19.00 2.62 2.58
N PRO A 69 20.15 3.33 2.49
CA PRO A 69 20.27 4.49 1.63
C PRO A 69 19.96 4.18 0.16
N GLY A 70 19.06 4.95 -0.45
CA GLY A 70 18.70 4.79 -1.87
C GLY A 70 17.98 3.48 -2.21
N HIS A 71 17.44 2.76 -1.23
CA HIS A 71 16.76 1.51 -1.48
C HIS A 71 15.48 1.73 -2.30
N ALA A 72 15.37 1.00 -3.41
CA ALA A 72 14.22 1.02 -4.29
C ALA A 72 13.07 0.15 -3.72
N CYS A 73 12.51 0.56 -2.58
CA CYS A 73 11.33 -0.06 -1.98
C CYS A 73 10.22 0.97 -1.74
N VAL A 74 8.97 0.49 -1.71
CA VAL A 74 7.79 1.36 -1.50
C VAL A 74 7.82 2.07 -0.16
N ASP A 75 8.38 1.45 0.88
CA ASP A 75 8.54 2.03 2.21
C ASP A 75 9.46 3.26 2.18
N ASN A 76 10.58 3.16 1.44
CA ASN A 76 11.47 4.30 1.22
C ASN A 76 10.79 5.41 0.40
N ALA A 77 10.07 5.04 -0.65
CA ALA A 77 9.36 6.00 -1.51
C ALA A 77 8.29 6.79 -0.73
N ILE A 78 7.43 6.08 0.02
CA ILE A 78 6.37 6.66 0.84
C ILE A 78 6.97 7.58 1.92
N HIS A 79 7.94 7.12 2.72
CA HIS A 79 8.53 7.95 3.77
C HIS A 79 9.29 9.17 3.22
N THR A 80 9.93 9.03 2.06
CA THR A 80 10.63 10.16 1.41
C THR A 80 9.64 11.22 0.93
N ALA A 81 8.56 10.79 0.28
CA ALA A 81 7.53 11.67 -0.25
C ALA A 81 6.67 12.31 0.83
N ALA A 82 6.29 11.56 1.88
CA ALA A 82 5.50 12.06 2.99
C ALA A 82 6.30 12.98 3.92
N GLY A 83 7.61 12.78 4.00
CA GLY A 83 8.51 13.57 4.86
C GLY A 83 8.71 13.00 6.27
N PRO A 84 9.53 13.67 7.10
CA PRO A 84 9.93 13.18 8.41
C PRO A 84 8.78 13.07 9.42
N GLY A 85 7.67 13.79 9.20
CA GLY A 85 6.46 13.71 10.02
C GLY A 85 5.92 12.28 10.10
N LEU A 86 5.87 11.56 8.97
CA LEU A 86 5.37 10.18 8.92
C LEU A 86 6.17 9.25 9.82
N ARG A 87 7.50 9.37 9.81
CA ARG A 87 8.37 8.58 10.69
C ARG A 87 8.17 8.92 12.17
N ALA A 88 7.90 10.19 12.48
CA ALA A 88 7.64 10.60 13.86
C ALA A 88 6.33 10.01 14.38
N GLU A 89 5.24 10.05 13.60
CA GLU A 89 3.97 9.42 13.97
C GLU A 89 4.09 7.90 14.11
N CYS A 90 4.81 7.23 13.20
CA CYS A 90 5.11 5.80 13.36
C CYS A 90 5.88 5.51 14.66
N ALA A 91 6.82 6.37 15.05
CA ALA A 91 7.59 6.19 16.29
C ALA A 91 6.70 6.33 17.54
N ASP A 92 5.76 7.28 17.53
CA ASP A 92 4.79 7.46 18.60
C ASP A 92 3.85 6.25 18.71
N LEU A 93 3.36 5.73 17.57
CA LEU A 93 2.52 4.53 17.51
C LEU A 93 3.24 3.28 18.06
N VAL A 94 4.45 3.00 17.57
CA VAL A 94 5.24 1.85 18.05
C VAL A 94 5.62 2.00 19.52
N GLY A 95 5.95 3.22 19.95
CA GLY A 95 6.25 3.53 21.35
C GLY A 95 5.05 3.25 22.27
N ALA A 96 3.84 3.63 21.85
CA ALA A 96 2.61 3.35 22.58
C ALA A 96 2.22 1.86 22.57
N GLN A 97 2.46 1.17 21.45
CA GLN A 97 2.21 -0.26 21.29
C GLN A 97 3.13 -1.13 22.17
N GLY A 98 4.38 -0.71 22.36
CA GLY A 98 5.35 -1.40 23.21
C GLY A 98 5.92 -2.70 22.62
N HIS A 99 5.60 -3.03 21.37
CA HIS A 99 6.18 -4.17 20.65
C HIS A 99 6.27 -3.90 19.14
N PRO A 100 7.15 -4.60 18.40
CA PRO A 100 7.19 -4.53 16.94
C PRO A 100 5.86 -4.93 16.30
N GLU A 101 5.57 -4.36 15.14
CA GLU A 101 4.34 -4.65 14.40
C GLU A 101 4.36 -6.10 13.87
N PRO A 102 3.34 -6.93 14.17
CA PRO A 102 3.30 -8.30 13.69
C PRO A 102 3.02 -8.38 12.18
N THR A 103 3.43 -9.47 11.54
CA THR A 103 3.07 -9.73 10.14
C THR A 103 1.56 -9.92 9.98
N GLY A 104 0.98 -9.32 8.95
CA GLY A 104 -0.45 -9.48 8.62
C GLY A 104 -1.41 -8.54 9.34
N SER A 105 -0.92 -7.58 10.12
CA SER A 105 -1.72 -6.48 10.72
C SER A 105 -1.52 -5.16 9.98
N ALA A 106 -2.34 -4.16 10.30
CA ALA A 106 -2.26 -2.83 9.70
C ALA A 106 -2.40 -1.73 10.75
N GLN A 107 -1.55 -0.70 10.66
CA GLN A 107 -1.64 0.55 11.42
C GLN A 107 -1.96 1.72 10.47
N VAL A 108 -2.53 2.80 11.02
CA VAL A 108 -2.94 3.97 10.25
C VAL A 108 -2.21 5.21 10.76
N THR A 109 -1.72 6.02 9.82
CA THR A 109 -1.11 7.34 10.08
C THR A 109 -1.67 8.38 9.12
N GLY A 110 -1.39 9.66 9.38
CA GLY A 110 -1.57 10.71 8.37
C GLY A 110 -0.61 10.54 7.19
N ALA A 111 -1.01 10.98 5.99
CA ALA A 111 -0.16 10.86 4.79
C ALA A 111 0.76 12.07 4.52
N TYR A 112 0.65 13.13 5.33
CA TYR A 112 1.50 14.32 5.25
C TYR A 112 1.54 14.95 3.84
N HIS A 113 2.70 14.93 3.18
CA HIS A 113 2.92 15.54 1.88
C HIS A 113 2.56 14.63 0.69
N LEU A 114 1.98 13.45 0.94
CA LEU A 114 1.40 12.62 -0.11
C LEU A 114 0.05 13.20 -0.58
N PRO A 115 -0.36 12.95 -1.83
CA PRO A 115 -1.70 13.28 -2.32
C PRO A 115 -2.81 12.40 -1.72
N ALA A 116 -2.45 11.45 -0.85
CA ALA A 116 -3.38 10.64 -0.07
C ALA A 116 -3.73 11.32 1.27
N ARG A 117 -4.73 10.79 1.97
CA ARG A 117 -5.12 11.29 3.31
C ARG A 117 -4.48 10.45 4.41
N HIS A 118 -4.46 9.13 4.24
CA HIS A 118 -3.89 8.18 5.18
C HIS A 118 -2.83 7.29 4.56
N VAL A 119 -1.92 6.78 5.39
CA VAL A 119 -1.04 5.65 5.05
C VAL A 119 -1.41 4.46 5.92
N LEU A 120 -1.67 3.32 5.27
CA LEU A 120 -1.98 2.04 5.92
C LEU A 120 -0.71 1.20 5.91
N HIS A 121 -0.05 1.09 7.05
CA HIS A 121 1.21 0.38 7.18
C HIS A 121 0.94 -1.08 7.54
N THR A 122 1.36 -2.00 6.68
CA THR A 122 1.24 -3.45 6.92
C THR A 122 2.59 -4.13 6.77
N VAL A 123 2.86 -5.12 7.62
CA VAL A 123 4.08 -5.93 7.54
C VAL A 123 3.77 -7.22 6.79
N GLY A 124 4.36 -7.39 5.61
CA GLY A 124 4.22 -8.59 4.79
C GLY A 124 5.10 -9.75 5.25
N PRO A 125 4.77 -11.01 4.89
CA PRO A 125 5.63 -12.16 5.15
C PRO A 125 6.94 -12.06 4.35
N VAL A 126 8.01 -12.63 4.90
CA VAL A 126 9.32 -12.76 4.24
C VAL A 126 9.44 -14.18 3.73
N VAL A 127 9.63 -14.33 2.42
CA VAL A 127 9.76 -15.62 1.74
C VAL A 127 11.22 -15.83 1.35
N HIS A 128 11.80 -16.91 1.86
CA HIS A 128 13.16 -17.33 1.50
C HIS A 128 13.13 -18.22 0.25
N ASP A 129 14.11 -18.04 -0.63
CA ASP A 129 14.32 -18.83 -1.85
C ASP A 129 13.13 -18.84 -2.85
N GLY A 130 12.20 -17.89 -2.73
CA GLY A 130 11.05 -17.76 -3.65
C GLY A 130 10.02 -18.90 -3.54
N ALA A 131 10.00 -19.62 -2.42
CA ALA A 131 9.06 -20.73 -2.20
C ALA A 131 8.10 -20.40 -1.03
N PRO A 132 6.98 -19.69 -1.29
CA PRO A 132 6.03 -19.34 -0.24
C PRO A 132 5.31 -20.59 0.29
N THR A 133 5.14 -20.65 1.61
CA THR A 133 4.33 -21.68 2.27
C THR A 133 2.85 -21.27 2.31
N THR A 134 1.98 -22.20 2.67
CA THR A 134 0.57 -21.90 2.96
C THR A 134 0.42 -20.86 4.08
N ALA A 135 1.34 -20.86 5.06
CA ALA A 135 1.34 -19.87 6.14
C ALA A 135 1.70 -18.47 5.61
N ASP A 136 2.66 -18.37 4.69
CA ASP A 136 3.02 -17.09 4.06
C ASP A 136 1.86 -16.54 3.23
N ALA A 137 1.17 -17.39 2.47
CA ALA A 137 -0.02 -16.99 1.73
C ALA A 137 -1.14 -16.49 2.66
N ALA A 138 -1.35 -17.15 3.80
CA ALA A 138 -2.33 -16.72 4.81
C ALA A 138 -1.96 -15.37 5.44
N LEU A 139 -0.68 -15.13 5.73
CA LEU A 139 -0.18 -13.86 6.27
C LEU A 139 -0.29 -12.73 5.24
N LEU A 140 0.06 -12.99 3.96
CA LEU A 140 -0.09 -12.02 2.89
C LEU A 140 -1.57 -11.66 2.69
N ARG A 141 -2.47 -12.65 2.68
CA ARG A 141 -3.93 -12.43 2.68
C ARG A 141 -4.35 -11.55 3.86
N SER A 142 -3.84 -11.83 5.06
CA SER A 142 -4.13 -11.03 6.26
C SER A 142 -3.74 -9.55 6.08
N CYS A 143 -2.61 -9.26 5.42
CA CYS A 143 -2.20 -7.88 5.14
C CYS A 143 -3.26 -7.12 4.33
N TYR A 144 -3.76 -7.71 3.25
CA TYR A 144 -4.78 -7.09 2.41
C TYR A 144 -6.08 -6.85 3.17
N LEU A 145 -6.57 -7.87 3.89
CA LEU A 145 -7.81 -7.75 4.66
C LEU A 145 -7.68 -6.74 5.82
N ALA A 146 -6.56 -6.72 6.53
CA ALA A 146 -6.29 -5.78 7.61
C ALA A 146 -6.28 -4.34 7.11
N CYS A 147 -5.64 -4.07 5.97
CA CYS A 147 -5.65 -2.75 5.34
C CYS A 147 -7.05 -2.33 4.89
N LEU A 148 -7.82 -3.21 4.24
CA LEU A 148 -9.19 -2.89 3.82
C LEU A 148 -10.11 -2.60 5.01
N GLU A 149 -9.98 -3.35 6.10
CA GLU A 149 -10.70 -3.08 7.35
C GLU A 149 -10.25 -1.79 8.01
N ALA A 150 -8.95 -1.49 8.01
CA ALA A 150 -8.42 -0.23 8.55
C ALA A 150 -8.96 0.98 7.78
N ALA A 151 -8.93 0.91 6.44
CA ALA A 151 -9.49 1.94 5.56
C ALA A 151 -10.98 2.16 5.81
N ARG A 152 -11.76 1.07 5.87
CA ARG A 152 -13.21 1.14 6.15
C ARG A 152 -13.50 1.77 7.51
N ARG A 153 -12.73 1.44 8.55
CA ARG A 153 -12.85 2.07 9.89
C ARG A 153 -12.44 3.54 9.87
N GLY A 154 -11.46 3.91 9.06
CA GLY A 154 -10.99 5.28 8.86
C GLY A 154 -11.93 6.15 8.02
N GLY A 155 -12.94 5.56 7.38
CA GLY A 155 -13.85 6.26 6.48
C GLY A 155 -13.24 6.57 5.11
N ASP A 156 -12.20 5.85 4.72
CA ASP A 156 -11.61 5.94 3.39
C ASP A 156 -12.54 5.29 2.36
N ALA A 157 -12.83 5.99 1.26
CA ALA A 157 -13.63 5.45 0.17
C ALA A 157 -12.76 4.81 -0.93
N SER A 158 -11.44 4.96 -0.84
CA SER A 158 -10.51 4.41 -1.81
C SER A 158 -9.15 4.02 -1.20
N VAL A 159 -8.58 2.90 -1.64
CA VAL A 159 -7.30 2.36 -1.14
C VAL A 159 -6.44 1.91 -2.30
N ALA A 160 -5.16 2.30 -2.30
CA ALA A 160 -4.18 1.84 -3.28
C ALA A 160 -3.14 0.90 -2.67
N PHE A 161 -3.02 -0.30 -3.25
CA PHE A 161 -2.10 -1.35 -2.83
C PHE A 161 -0.89 -1.44 -3.76
N PRO A 162 0.35 -1.37 -3.24
CA PRO A 162 1.51 -1.88 -3.97
C PRO A 162 1.49 -3.41 -3.97
N ALA A 163 2.38 -4.05 -4.73
CA ALA A 163 2.61 -5.48 -4.63
C ALA A 163 3.34 -5.83 -3.30
N ILE A 164 2.56 -6.10 -2.24
CA ILE A 164 3.09 -6.42 -0.90
C ILE A 164 3.97 -7.68 -0.97
N SER A 165 5.14 -7.61 -0.34
CA SER A 165 6.18 -8.65 -0.29
C SER A 165 6.83 -9.06 -1.63
N ALA A 166 6.33 -8.61 -2.79
CA ALA A 166 6.78 -9.00 -4.13
C ALA A 166 8.07 -8.30 -4.62
N GLY A 167 8.96 -7.98 -3.70
CA GLY A 167 10.21 -7.27 -3.95
C GLY A 167 11.25 -7.62 -2.89
N ALA A 168 11.52 -6.69 -1.97
CA ALA A 168 12.53 -6.87 -0.92
C ALA A 168 12.29 -8.09 0.00
N PHE A 169 11.05 -8.60 0.10
CA PHE A 169 10.70 -9.75 0.95
C PHE A 169 10.60 -11.08 0.19
N GLY A 170 10.97 -11.11 -1.10
CA GLY A 170 11.20 -12.36 -1.84
C GLY A 170 9.96 -13.15 -2.22
N TYR A 171 8.75 -12.61 -2.02
CA TYR A 171 7.53 -13.29 -2.46
C TYR A 171 7.47 -13.30 -3.99
N PRO A 172 7.27 -14.46 -4.65
CA PRO A 172 7.16 -14.52 -6.10
C PRO A 172 6.04 -13.60 -6.65
N PRO A 173 6.30 -12.77 -7.68
CA PRO A 173 5.33 -11.76 -8.12
C PRO A 173 3.96 -12.31 -8.54
N TYR A 174 3.92 -13.43 -9.25
CA TYR A 174 2.66 -14.02 -9.75
C TYR A 174 1.80 -14.55 -8.60
N GLU A 175 2.42 -15.25 -7.66
CA GLU A 175 1.78 -15.80 -6.47
C GLU A 175 1.31 -14.68 -5.52
N ALA A 176 2.11 -13.60 -5.37
CA ALA A 176 1.71 -12.44 -4.60
C ALA A 176 0.49 -11.72 -5.22
N ALA A 177 0.51 -11.52 -6.54
CA ALA A 177 -0.62 -10.93 -7.27
C ALA A 177 -1.88 -11.80 -7.20
N THR A 178 -1.71 -13.14 -7.23
CA THR A 178 -2.80 -14.10 -7.03
C THR A 178 -3.46 -13.93 -5.67
N VAL A 179 -2.66 -13.84 -4.59
CA VAL A 179 -3.17 -13.59 -3.23
C VAL A 179 -3.81 -12.21 -3.13
N ALA A 180 -3.23 -11.18 -3.75
CA ALA A 180 -3.75 -9.82 -3.75
C ALA A 180 -5.17 -9.76 -4.33
N VAL A 181 -5.34 -10.26 -5.56
CA VAL A 181 -6.63 -10.26 -6.26
C VAL A 181 -7.65 -11.11 -5.50
N ALA A 182 -7.26 -12.30 -5.05
CA ALA A 182 -8.16 -13.18 -4.29
C ALA A 182 -8.64 -12.54 -2.98
N SER A 183 -7.74 -11.87 -2.24
CA SER A 183 -8.07 -11.23 -0.95
C SER A 183 -8.99 -10.02 -1.13
N VAL A 184 -8.78 -9.22 -2.19
CA VAL A 184 -9.65 -8.09 -2.52
C VAL A 184 -11.05 -8.58 -2.90
N VAL A 185 -11.14 -9.60 -3.75
CA VAL A 185 -12.42 -10.22 -4.13
C VAL A 185 -13.14 -10.76 -2.90
N GLU A 186 -12.45 -11.54 -2.07
CA GLU A 186 -13.00 -12.07 -0.84
C GLU A 186 -13.55 -10.98 0.09
N TRP A 187 -12.82 -9.87 0.23
CA TRP A 187 -13.27 -8.76 1.07
C TRP A 187 -14.57 -8.14 0.56
N PHE A 188 -14.71 -7.94 -0.75
CA PHE A 188 -15.94 -7.43 -1.35
C PHE A 188 -17.11 -8.41 -1.25
N ASP A 189 -16.85 -9.72 -1.39
CA ASP A 189 -17.87 -10.75 -1.20
C ASP A 189 -18.40 -10.74 0.25
N ALA A 190 -17.52 -10.49 1.23
CA ALA A 190 -17.89 -10.34 2.64
C ALA A 190 -18.56 -8.99 2.96
N HIS A 191 -18.39 -7.97 2.11
CA HIS A 191 -18.91 -6.61 2.31
C HIS A 191 -19.68 -6.09 1.08
N PRO A 192 -20.80 -6.72 0.71
CA PRO A 192 -21.59 -6.30 -0.44
C PRO A 192 -22.05 -4.85 -0.28
N GLY A 193 -21.77 -4.01 -1.29
CA GLY A 193 -22.15 -2.60 -1.28
C GLY A 193 -21.24 -1.68 -0.45
N ALA A 194 -20.05 -2.13 -0.04
CA ALA A 194 -19.11 -1.32 0.74
C ALA A 194 -18.71 0.03 0.10
N GLY A 195 -18.86 0.19 -1.22
CA GLY A 195 -18.55 1.43 -1.94
C GLY A 195 -17.05 1.79 -1.99
N MET A 196 -16.18 0.90 -1.51
CA MET A 196 -14.72 1.07 -1.53
C MET A 196 -14.17 0.91 -2.94
N HIS A 197 -13.32 1.83 -3.39
CA HIS A 197 -12.50 1.66 -4.60
C HIS A 197 -11.12 1.12 -4.23
N VAL A 198 -10.78 -0.08 -4.71
CA VAL A 198 -9.41 -0.62 -4.60
C VAL A 198 -8.60 -0.38 -5.88
N VAL A 199 -7.39 0.17 -5.74
CA VAL A 199 -6.42 0.29 -6.84
C VAL A 199 -5.27 -0.68 -6.59
N LEU A 200 -5.07 -1.63 -7.49
CA LEU A 200 -3.86 -2.45 -7.54
C LEU A 200 -2.81 -1.66 -8.33
N VAL A 201 -1.69 -1.33 -7.69
CA VAL A 201 -0.63 -0.50 -8.27
C VAL A 201 0.56 -1.36 -8.69
N ALA A 202 0.80 -1.41 -9.99
CA ALA A 202 2.01 -1.95 -10.59
C ALA A 202 3.05 -0.82 -10.74
N TYR A 203 4.25 -1.01 -10.22
CA TYR A 203 5.30 0.02 -10.38
C TYR A 203 5.82 0.08 -11.83
N ASP A 204 5.99 -1.07 -12.47
CA ASP A 204 6.52 -1.21 -13.82
C ASP A 204 5.64 -2.09 -14.72
N ALA A 205 6.03 -2.17 -16.00
CA ALA A 205 5.28 -2.93 -17.00
C ALA A 205 5.24 -4.43 -16.70
N ARG A 206 6.31 -4.98 -16.11
CA ARG A 206 6.38 -6.39 -15.74
C ARG A 206 5.41 -6.74 -14.62
N SER A 207 5.32 -5.88 -13.60
CA SER A 207 4.36 -6.02 -12.51
C SER A 207 2.93 -5.89 -13.03
N ARG A 208 2.71 -5.01 -14.01
CA ARG A 208 1.42 -4.84 -14.67
C ARG A 208 1.00 -6.10 -15.42
N GLU A 209 1.88 -6.63 -16.27
CA GLU A 209 1.66 -7.88 -17.03
C GLU A 209 1.34 -9.05 -16.08
N THR A 210 2.06 -9.15 -14.96
CA THR A 210 1.80 -10.16 -13.92
C THR A 210 0.37 -10.08 -13.38
N TYR A 211 -0.14 -8.86 -13.08
CA TYR A 211 -1.52 -8.70 -12.65
C TYR A 211 -2.53 -9.01 -13.77
N GLU A 212 -2.23 -8.62 -15.01
CA GLU A 212 -3.08 -8.89 -16.16
C GLU A 212 -3.23 -10.41 -16.40
N ASP A 213 -2.15 -11.19 -16.29
CA ASP A 213 -2.16 -12.65 -16.40
C ASP A 213 -3.00 -13.30 -15.29
N VAL A 214 -2.82 -12.87 -14.04
CA VAL A 214 -3.61 -13.35 -12.90
C VAL A 214 -5.10 -13.01 -13.06
N LEU A 215 -5.43 -11.83 -13.58
CA LEU A 215 -6.82 -11.44 -13.82
C LEU A 215 -7.44 -12.24 -14.97
N ALA A 216 -6.69 -12.51 -16.04
CA ALA A 216 -7.14 -13.30 -17.18
C ALA A 216 -7.48 -14.74 -16.78
N THR A 217 -6.67 -15.39 -15.94
CA THR A 217 -6.93 -16.76 -15.46
C THR A 217 -8.15 -16.90 -14.56
N ARG A 218 -8.67 -15.80 -13.99
CA ARG A 218 -9.92 -15.79 -13.21
C ARG A 218 -11.17 -15.59 -14.07
N ALA A 219 -11.03 -15.05 -15.28
CA ALA A 219 -12.14 -14.82 -16.20
C ALA A 219 -12.50 -16.06 -17.04
N SER A 220 -11.57 -17.02 -17.12
CA SER A 220 -11.72 -18.33 -17.77
C SER A 220 -12.29 -19.39 -16.82
#